data_AF-A0A895Y8T7-F1
#
_entry.id   AF-A0A895Y8T7-F1
#
_cell.length_a   1.000
_cell.length_b   1.000
_cell.length_c   1.000
_cell.angle_alpha   90.00
_cell.angle_beta   90.00
_cell.angle_gamma   90.00
#
_symmetry.space_group_name_H-M   'P 1'
#
loop_
_entity.id
_entity.type
_entity.pdbx_description
1 polymer ?
#
loop_
_entity_poly.entity_id
_entity_poly.type
_entity_poly.pdbx_seq_one_letter_code
_entity_poly.pdbx_strand_id
1 'polypeptide(L)'
;MPIKGQHWFLSDVQPSLLLTLAVVVTVVAVLTVAALTGLIRAVRDPIGTYRSARPDNARLRWWSVVFIGAVVALFWLRSDPFVAVAFTFAVILGWGLISTGPWIVAGLGRLLARRASRPATFLAGRRLSDSPHSAWRAVGGMALAAFLAGFVAISLPVGLGNVSDYASRANHLDFVVPSRSVDDIAHEVASVIRTENLDADVEATAPPFWLGSDSWATLSLTTHGPDSEIDRARTALTAQGLWGPELRLSDDLPTVWMVQDGIIVSLLLIPIAALVALASMVIGTVARILDQRGSLLALSLSGTPQSLLIAVQRREIILPTVLLAGVASIAGIASGASLGVVNPLNPYTLTTFAGVMVIGAIALLLADLTMRPVLERVSTDLSERE
;
A
#
# COMPACT_ATOMS: atom_id res chain seq x y z
N MET A 1 -15.76 8.00 24.30
CA MET A 1 -15.46 9.40 23.94
C MET A 1 -16.53 9.85 22.96
N PRO A 2 -17.20 10.99 23.18
CA PRO A 2 -18.13 11.55 22.19
C PRO A 2 -17.33 12.07 20.99
N ILE A 3 -17.67 11.61 19.78
CA ILE A 3 -17.16 12.12 18.51
C ILE A 3 -18.40 12.64 17.77
N LYS A 4 -18.42 13.93 17.40
CA LYS A 4 -19.59 14.64 16.82
C LYS A 4 -20.81 14.79 17.75
N GLY A 5 -20.59 14.93 19.06
CA GLY A 5 -21.67 15.21 20.03
C GLY A 5 -22.64 14.04 20.30
N GLN A 6 -22.39 12.86 19.73
CA GLN A 6 -23.17 11.64 20.00
C GLN A 6 -22.34 10.60 20.75
N HIS A 7 -23.01 9.85 21.62
CA HIS A 7 -22.44 8.74 22.38
C HIS A 7 -22.48 7.49 21.50
N TRP A 8 -21.32 7.03 21.04
CA TRP A 8 -21.22 5.74 20.35
C TRP A 8 -21.37 4.62 21.37
N PHE A 9 -22.23 3.66 21.08
CA PHE A 9 -22.34 2.44 21.87
C PHE A 9 -21.27 1.44 21.41
N LEU A 10 -20.82 0.54 22.29
CA LEU A 10 -19.88 -0.52 21.90
C LEU A 10 -20.38 -1.34 20.69
N SER A 11 -21.71 -1.44 20.52
CA SER A 11 -22.37 -2.08 19.39
C SER A 11 -22.13 -1.41 18.04
N ASP A 12 -21.77 -0.13 18.01
CA ASP A 12 -21.55 0.62 16.77
C ASP A 12 -20.13 0.40 16.21
N VAL A 13 -19.20 0.00 17.09
CA VAL A 13 -17.78 -0.22 16.75
C VAL A 13 -17.46 -1.71 16.65
N GLN A 14 -18.16 -2.56 17.40
CA GLN A 14 -17.93 -4.00 17.36
C GLN A 14 -18.75 -4.65 16.25
N PRO A 15 -18.10 -5.26 15.22
CA PRO A 15 -18.83 -6.07 14.26
C PRO A 15 -19.59 -7.17 14.98
N SER A 16 -20.81 -7.47 14.53
CA SER A 16 -21.64 -8.47 15.17
C SER A 16 -20.89 -9.80 15.30
N LEU A 17 -21.01 -10.46 16.45
CA LEU A 17 -20.24 -11.68 16.75
C LEU A 17 -20.48 -12.78 15.69
N LEU A 18 -21.70 -12.83 15.14
CA LEU A 18 -22.06 -13.68 14.01
C LEU A 18 -21.30 -13.34 12.73
N LEU A 19 -21.15 -12.05 12.40
CA LEU A 19 -20.40 -11.62 11.23
C LEU A 19 -18.92 -11.94 11.40
N THR A 20 -18.34 -11.68 12.57
CA THR A 20 -16.95 -12.02 12.87
C THR A 20 -16.69 -13.52 12.74
N LEU A 21 -17.54 -14.37 13.32
CA LEU A 21 -17.44 -15.82 13.17
C LEU A 21 -17.61 -16.26 11.72
N ALA A 22 -18.60 -15.70 11.00
CA ALA A 22 -18.82 -16.00 9.60
C ALA A 22 -17.60 -15.65 8.74
N VAL A 23 -16.95 -14.51 8.97
CA VAL A 23 -15.73 -14.10 8.28
C VAL A 23 -14.59 -15.08 8.59
N VAL A 24 -14.36 -15.42 9.86
CA VAL A 24 -13.31 -16.36 10.26
C VAL A 24 -13.52 -17.73 9.60
N VAL A 25 -14.74 -18.28 9.68
CA VAL A 25 -15.09 -19.56 9.05
C VAL A 25 -14.90 -19.51 7.55
N THR A 26 -15.33 -18.41 6.91
CA THR A 26 -15.17 -18.23 5.45
C THR A 26 -13.70 -18.17 5.05
N VAL A 27 -12.87 -17.41 5.78
CA VAL A 27 -11.43 -17.32 5.51
C VAL A 27 -10.76 -18.69 5.67
N VAL A 28 -11.05 -19.40 6.76
CA VAL A 28 -10.51 -20.75 6.99
C VAL A 28 -10.97 -21.73 5.92
N ALA A 29 -12.25 -21.70 5.52
CA ALA A 29 -12.80 -22.53 4.45
C ALA A 29 -12.13 -22.23 3.10
N VAL A 30 -11.91 -20.96 2.76
CA VAL A 30 -11.23 -20.56 1.51
C VAL A 30 -9.78 -21.04 1.52
N LEU A 31 -9.05 -20.87 2.63
CA LEU A 31 -7.67 -21.32 2.76
C LEU A 31 -7.54 -22.85 2.67
N THR A 32 -8.44 -23.58 3.33
CA THR A 32 -8.46 -25.05 3.27
C THR A 32 -8.80 -25.56 1.88
N VAL A 33 -9.81 -25.01 1.22
CA VAL A 33 -10.14 -25.35 -0.17
C VAL A 33 -8.97 -25.03 -1.10
N ALA A 34 -8.29 -23.89 -0.94
CA ALA A 34 -7.11 -23.55 -1.74
C ALA A 34 -5.96 -24.55 -1.55
N ALA A 35 -5.68 -24.94 -0.29
CA ALA A 35 -4.66 -25.94 0.02
C ALA A 35 -5.01 -27.33 -0.55
N LEU A 36 -6.25 -27.78 -0.35
CA LEU A 36 -6.75 -29.05 -0.87
C LEU A 36 -6.71 -29.10 -2.40
N THR A 37 -7.10 -28.02 -3.07
CA THR A 37 -7.07 -27.95 -4.54
C THR A 37 -5.65 -28.08 -5.08
N GLY A 38 -4.66 -27.52 -4.38
CA GLY A 38 -3.24 -27.70 -4.68
C GLY A 38 -2.78 -29.16 -4.53
N LEU A 39 -3.18 -29.80 -3.43
CA LEU A 39 -2.81 -31.18 -3.10
C LEU A 39 -3.45 -32.21 -4.05
N ILE A 40 -4.76 -32.07 -4.31
CA ILE A 40 -5.52 -33.01 -5.16
C ILE A 40 -4.95 -33.08 -6.58
N ARG A 41 -4.49 -31.94 -7.11
CA ARG A 41 -3.89 -31.90 -8.45
C ARG A 41 -2.56 -32.64 -8.52
N ALA A 42 -1.77 -32.59 -7.46
CA ALA A 42 -0.52 -33.35 -7.34
C ALA A 42 -0.77 -34.86 -7.20
N VAL A 43 -1.83 -35.25 -6.48
CA VAL A 43 -2.19 -36.66 -6.27
C VAL A 43 -2.82 -37.28 -7.52
N ARG A 44 -3.65 -36.55 -8.27
CA ARG A 44 -4.38 -37.09 -9.43
C ARG A 44 -3.50 -37.31 -10.67
N ASP A 45 -2.39 -36.59 -10.80
CA ASP A 45 -1.55 -36.65 -12.00
C ASP A 45 -0.05 -36.90 -11.68
N PRO A 46 0.29 -38.06 -11.07
CA PRO A 46 1.65 -38.34 -10.59
C PRO A 46 2.69 -38.49 -11.72
N ILE A 47 2.26 -38.63 -12.98
CA ILE A 47 3.13 -38.78 -14.17
C ILE A 47 3.24 -37.47 -14.95
N GLY A 48 2.26 -36.55 -14.77
CA GLY A 48 2.27 -35.23 -15.39
C GLY A 48 3.40 -34.33 -14.89
N THR A 49 3.83 -34.54 -13.64
CA THR A 49 4.93 -33.83 -12.96
C THR A 49 6.33 -34.12 -13.52
N TYR A 50 6.57 -35.32 -14.06
CA TYR A 50 7.82 -35.65 -14.75
C TYR A 50 7.85 -35.14 -16.20
N ARG A 51 6.69 -34.94 -16.83
CA ARG A 51 6.56 -34.42 -18.21
C ARG A 51 6.32 -32.90 -18.29
N SER A 52 6.14 -32.22 -17.15
CA SER A 52 5.82 -30.79 -17.08
C SER A 52 7.04 -29.87 -17.28
N ALA A 53 7.79 -30.10 -18.36
CA ALA A 53 8.62 -29.10 -19.01
C ALA A 53 7.81 -28.30 -20.05
N ARG A 54 6.48 -28.20 -19.88
CA ARG A 54 5.65 -27.35 -20.75
C ARG A 54 5.77 -25.90 -20.26
N PRO A 55 6.09 -24.95 -21.15
CA PRO A 55 6.15 -23.53 -20.79
C PRO A 55 4.80 -23.08 -20.24
N ASP A 56 4.83 -22.47 -19.05
CA ASP A 56 3.63 -22.02 -18.36
C ASP A 56 3.18 -20.71 -19.00
N ASN A 57 1.98 -20.67 -19.58
CA ASN A 57 1.51 -19.47 -20.25
C ASN A 57 0.97 -18.47 -19.23
N ALA A 58 1.54 -17.26 -19.22
CA ALA A 58 1.03 -16.15 -18.41
C ALA A 58 -0.33 -15.68 -18.96
N ARG A 59 -1.41 -16.43 -18.71
CA ARG A 59 -2.77 -16.04 -19.04
C ARG A 59 -3.34 -15.20 -17.90
N LEU A 60 -3.85 -14.02 -18.26
CA LEU A 60 -4.58 -13.17 -17.32
C LEU A 60 -5.83 -13.93 -16.86
N ARG A 61 -5.99 -14.10 -15.55
CA ARG A 61 -7.17 -14.74 -14.97
C ARG A 61 -8.35 -13.77 -15.05
N TRP A 62 -9.17 -13.88 -16.08
CA TRP A 62 -10.35 -13.01 -16.29
C TRP A 62 -11.28 -12.94 -15.07
N TRP A 63 -11.44 -14.03 -14.33
CA TRP A 63 -12.16 -14.06 -13.04
C TRP A 63 -11.62 -13.06 -11.99
N SER A 64 -10.31 -12.77 -12.01
CA SER A 64 -9.70 -11.76 -11.13
C SER A 64 -10.18 -10.35 -11.46
N VAL A 65 -10.34 -10.05 -12.76
CA VAL A 65 -10.85 -8.74 -13.22
C VAL A 65 -12.31 -8.57 -12.83
N VAL A 66 -13.13 -9.63 -12.98
CA VAL A 66 -14.53 -9.62 -12.55
C VAL A 66 -14.65 -9.42 -11.03
N PHE A 67 -13.81 -10.09 -10.24
CA PHE A 67 -13.79 -9.92 -8.78
C PHE A 67 -13.42 -8.49 -8.36
N ILE A 68 -12.39 -7.89 -8.98
CA ILE A 68 -12.02 -6.48 -8.75
C ILE A 68 -13.20 -5.57 -9.07
N GLY A 69 -13.83 -5.74 -10.24
CA GLY A 69 -14.98 -4.94 -10.65
C GLY A 69 -16.14 -5.02 -9.65
N ALA A 70 -16.40 -6.22 -9.10
CA ALA A 70 -17.44 -6.42 -8.09
C ALA A 70 -17.09 -5.73 -6.75
N VAL A 71 -15.85 -5.86 -6.28
CA VAL A 71 -15.39 -5.20 -5.04
C VAL A 71 -15.44 -3.68 -5.16
N VAL A 72 -14.97 -3.14 -6.28
CA VAL A 72 -15.02 -1.70 -6.57
C VAL A 72 -16.46 -1.22 -6.63
N ALA A 73 -17.33 -1.88 -7.41
CA ALA A 73 -18.73 -1.49 -7.51
C ALA A 73 -19.43 -1.52 -6.14
N LEU A 74 -19.23 -2.57 -5.35
CA LEU A 74 -19.82 -2.70 -4.02
C LEU A 74 -19.32 -1.61 -3.05
N PHE A 75 -18.06 -1.20 -3.17
CA PHE A 75 -17.50 -0.10 -2.38
C PHE A 75 -18.11 1.25 -2.78
N TRP A 76 -18.23 1.51 -4.09
CA TRP A 76 -18.88 2.71 -4.62
C TRP A 76 -20.33 2.86 -4.14
N LEU A 77 -21.06 1.75 -3.95
CA LEU A 77 -22.42 1.78 -3.42
C LEU A 77 -22.51 2.22 -1.95
N ARG A 78 -21.40 2.20 -1.22
CA ARG A 78 -21.38 2.35 0.25
C ARG A 78 -20.52 3.52 0.74
N SER A 79 -19.83 4.21 -0.17
CA SER A 79 -18.79 5.17 0.18
C SER A 79 -18.97 6.49 -0.56
N ASP A 80 -18.48 7.57 0.05
CA ASP A 80 -18.42 8.88 -0.58
C ASP A 80 -17.56 8.83 -1.85
N PRO A 81 -17.90 9.59 -2.92
CA PRO A 81 -17.20 9.53 -4.20
C PRO A 81 -15.68 9.74 -4.10
N PHE A 82 -15.23 10.62 -3.21
CA PHE A 82 -13.79 10.86 -2.97
C PHE A 82 -13.07 9.62 -2.44
N VAL A 83 -13.61 9.00 -1.39
CA VAL A 83 -13.05 7.78 -0.78
C VAL A 83 -13.16 6.61 -1.76
N ALA A 84 -14.27 6.53 -2.51
CA ALA A 84 -14.48 5.51 -3.52
C ALA A 84 -13.45 5.58 -4.66
N VAL A 85 -13.10 6.77 -5.14
CA VAL A 85 -12.04 6.96 -6.15
C VAL A 85 -10.70 6.48 -5.63
N ALA A 86 -10.28 6.92 -4.43
CA ALA A 86 -8.99 6.53 -3.89
C ALA A 86 -8.89 5.01 -3.61
N PHE A 87 -9.94 4.42 -3.06
CA PHE A 87 -10.03 2.97 -2.88
C PHE A 87 -9.96 2.21 -4.22
N THR A 88 -10.63 2.74 -5.25
CA THR A 88 -10.60 2.15 -6.59
C THR A 88 -9.19 2.11 -7.16
N PHE A 89 -8.43 3.21 -7.04
CA PHE A 89 -7.03 3.23 -7.46
C PHE A 89 -6.19 2.22 -6.70
N ALA A 90 -6.30 2.17 -5.36
CA ALA A 90 -5.55 1.24 -4.53
C ALA A 90 -5.86 -0.23 -4.87
N VAL A 91 -7.14 -0.57 -5.06
CA VAL A 91 -7.55 -1.93 -5.40
C VAL A 91 -7.12 -2.29 -6.83
N ILE A 92 -7.34 -1.42 -7.81
CA ILE A 92 -6.96 -1.71 -9.20
C ILE A 92 -5.45 -1.84 -9.33
N LEU A 93 -4.66 -0.97 -8.71
CA LEU A 93 -3.20 -1.00 -8.83
C LEU A 93 -2.58 -2.11 -7.97
N GLY A 94 -3.03 -2.28 -6.73
CA GLY A 94 -2.55 -3.35 -5.84
C GLY A 94 -2.96 -4.75 -6.32
N TRP A 95 -4.24 -4.96 -6.59
CA TRP A 95 -4.73 -6.25 -7.08
C TRP A 95 -4.36 -6.49 -8.55
N GLY A 96 -4.32 -5.43 -9.35
CA GLY A 96 -3.79 -5.47 -10.71
C GLY A 96 -2.36 -5.96 -10.72
N LEU A 97 -1.49 -5.46 -9.84
CA LEU A 97 -0.11 -5.94 -9.68
C LEU A 97 -0.06 -7.43 -9.32
N ILE A 98 -0.89 -7.88 -8.36
CA ILE A 98 -0.95 -9.30 -7.97
C ILE A 98 -1.39 -10.20 -9.14
N SER A 99 -2.34 -9.71 -9.94
CA SER A 99 -2.92 -10.47 -11.06
C SER A 99 -2.06 -10.44 -12.32
N THR A 100 -1.37 -9.33 -12.59
CA THR A 100 -0.52 -9.13 -13.78
C THR A 100 0.94 -9.50 -13.54
N GLY A 101 1.35 -9.76 -12.30
CA GLY A 101 2.72 -10.12 -11.92
C GLY A 101 3.38 -11.17 -12.82
N PRO A 102 2.79 -12.35 -13.08
CA PRO A 102 3.35 -13.34 -14.00
C PRO A 102 3.51 -12.81 -15.45
N TRP A 103 2.59 -11.96 -15.91
CA TRP A 103 2.67 -11.38 -17.25
C TRP A 103 3.82 -10.37 -17.36
N ILE A 104 4.04 -9.56 -16.32
CA ILE A 104 5.18 -8.64 -16.22
C ILE A 104 6.49 -9.44 -16.23
N VAL A 105 6.58 -10.53 -15.47
CA VAL A 105 7.77 -11.41 -15.46
C VAL A 105 8.02 -12.06 -16.82
N ALA A 106 6.97 -12.55 -17.48
CA ALA A 106 7.07 -13.12 -18.82
C ALA A 106 7.52 -12.07 -19.86
N GLY A 107 7.06 -10.83 -19.72
CA GLY A 107 7.50 -9.69 -20.53
C GLY A 107 8.98 -9.36 -20.29
N LEU A 108 9.41 -9.29 -19.03
CA LEU A 108 10.79 -9.07 -18.65
C LEU A 108 11.72 -10.16 -19.19
N GLY A 109 11.35 -11.44 -19.04
CA GLY A 109 12.13 -12.55 -19.58
C GLY A 109 12.34 -12.44 -21.11
N ARG A 110 11.27 -12.12 -21.83
CA ARG A 110 11.32 -11.88 -23.29
C ARG A 110 12.21 -10.68 -23.65
N LEU A 111 12.12 -9.58 -22.90
CA LEU A 111 12.94 -8.40 -23.11
C LEU A 111 14.43 -8.69 -22.84
N LEU A 112 14.75 -9.36 -21.72
CA LEU A 112 16.11 -9.75 -21.37
C LEU A 112 16.70 -10.68 -22.42
N ALA A 113 15.94 -11.69 -22.88
CA ALA A 113 16.40 -12.60 -23.92
C ALA A 113 16.64 -11.87 -25.26
N ARG A 114 15.81 -10.88 -25.61
CA ARG A 114 15.99 -10.09 -26.84
C ARG A 114 17.17 -9.12 -26.76
N ARG A 115 17.45 -8.56 -25.59
CA ARG A 115 18.44 -7.49 -25.38
C ARG A 115 19.76 -8.00 -24.80
N ALA A 116 19.90 -9.33 -24.61
CA ALA A 116 21.07 -9.93 -23.99
C ALA A 116 22.30 -9.89 -24.90
N SER A 117 23.35 -9.22 -24.42
CA SER A 117 24.71 -9.30 -24.99
C SER A 117 25.60 -10.32 -24.28
N ARG A 118 25.13 -10.94 -23.19
CA ARG A 118 25.87 -11.94 -22.39
C ARG A 118 25.08 -13.25 -22.28
N PRO A 119 25.74 -14.43 -22.41
CA PRO A 119 25.08 -15.74 -22.33
C PRO A 119 24.24 -15.93 -21.05
N ALA A 120 24.76 -15.48 -19.91
CA ALA A 120 24.06 -15.58 -18.63
C ALA A 120 22.72 -14.80 -18.60
N THR A 121 22.65 -13.67 -19.30
CA THR A 121 21.42 -12.85 -19.38
C THR A 121 20.39 -13.47 -20.29
N PHE A 122 20.86 -14.03 -21.42
CA PHE A 122 19.99 -14.71 -22.36
C PHE A 122 19.34 -15.93 -21.72
N LEU A 123 20.13 -16.76 -21.04
CA LEU A 123 19.65 -17.95 -20.36
C LEU A 123 18.68 -17.61 -19.21
N ALA A 124 19.01 -16.60 -18.40
CA ALA A 124 18.09 -16.11 -17.37
C ALA A 124 16.78 -15.58 -17.97
N GLY A 125 16.85 -14.83 -19.06
CA GLY A 125 15.67 -14.31 -19.76
C GLY A 125 14.75 -15.41 -20.29
N ARG A 126 15.31 -16.45 -20.92
CA ARG A 126 14.57 -17.63 -21.37
C ARG A 126 13.90 -18.37 -20.21
N ARG A 127 14.62 -18.63 -19.11
CA ARG A 127 14.06 -19.31 -17.92
C ARG A 127 12.88 -18.56 -17.30
N LEU A 128 13.00 -17.23 -17.20
CA LEU A 128 11.93 -16.36 -16.70
C LEU A 128 10.71 -16.34 -17.63
N SER A 129 10.91 -16.34 -18.95
CA SER A 129 9.80 -16.36 -19.91
C SER A 129 9.11 -17.72 -19.99
N ASP A 130 9.84 -18.81 -19.76
CA ASP A 130 9.33 -20.17 -19.86
C ASP A 130 8.57 -20.60 -18.59
N SER A 131 8.87 -19.99 -17.43
CA SER A 131 8.21 -20.30 -16.14
C SER A 131 7.82 -19.08 -15.29
N PRO A 132 7.06 -18.11 -15.86
CA PRO A 132 6.79 -16.81 -15.22
C PRO A 132 6.01 -16.91 -13.91
N HIS A 133 5.10 -17.87 -13.80
CA HIS A 133 4.29 -18.06 -12.60
C HIS A 133 5.13 -18.52 -11.41
N SER A 134 6.12 -19.38 -11.66
CA SER A 134 7.05 -19.82 -10.62
C SER A 134 7.85 -18.62 -10.12
N ALA A 135 8.45 -17.85 -11.04
CA ALA A 135 9.27 -16.69 -10.71
C ALA A 135 8.46 -15.62 -9.95
N TRP A 136 7.23 -15.35 -10.37
CA TRP A 136 6.32 -14.45 -9.64
C TRP A 136 6.03 -14.92 -8.22
N ARG A 137 5.79 -16.22 -7.98
CA ARG A 137 5.51 -16.72 -6.62
C ARG A 137 6.66 -16.52 -5.65
N ALA A 138 7.91 -16.58 -6.14
CA ALA A 138 9.08 -16.33 -5.30
C ALA A 138 9.22 -14.85 -4.89
N VAL A 139 8.71 -13.93 -5.71
CA VAL A 139 9.00 -12.48 -5.60
C VAL A 139 7.76 -11.64 -5.27
N GLY A 140 6.55 -12.20 -5.41
CA GLY A 140 5.28 -11.47 -5.30
C GLY A 140 5.04 -10.86 -3.91
N GLY A 141 5.52 -11.52 -2.85
CA GLY A 141 5.51 -10.94 -1.50
C GLY A 141 6.34 -9.67 -1.40
N MET A 142 7.51 -9.65 -2.06
CA MET A 142 8.40 -8.48 -2.08
C MET A 142 7.81 -7.34 -2.92
N ALA A 143 7.13 -7.67 -4.01
CA ALA A 143 6.37 -6.70 -4.80
C ALA A 143 5.22 -6.08 -3.97
N LEU A 144 4.48 -6.88 -3.20
CA LEU A 144 3.43 -6.36 -2.31
C LEU A 144 4.01 -5.47 -1.22
N ALA A 145 5.12 -5.86 -0.59
CA ALA A 145 5.81 -5.03 0.40
C ALA A 145 6.29 -3.70 -0.20
N ALA A 146 6.80 -3.71 -1.44
CA ALA A 146 7.20 -2.51 -2.16
C ALA A 146 6.01 -1.61 -2.54
N PHE A 147 4.88 -2.21 -2.95
CA PHE A 147 3.62 -1.49 -3.16
C PHE A 147 3.15 -0.80 -1.89
N LEU A 148 3.08 -1.55 -0.79
CA LEU A 148 2.69 -1.02 0.52
C LEU A 148 3.66 0.09 0.94
N ALA A 149 4.97 -0.12 0.81
CA ALA A 149 5.98 0.90 1.05
C ALA A 149 5.75 2.18 0.24
N GLY A 150 5.49 2.08 -1.07
CA GLY A 150 5.23 3.24 -1.92
C GLY A 150 3.92 3.95 -1.58
N PHE A 151 2.84 3.19 -1.34
CA PHE A 151 1.54 3.72 -0.93
C PHE A 151 1.66 4.48 0.38
N VAL A 152 2.27 3.83 1.36
CA VAL A 152 2.43 4.36 2.70
C VAL A 152 3.40 5.55 2.69
N ALA A 153 4.53 5.49 1.98
CA ALA A 153 5.47 6.61 1.93
C ALA A 153 4.83 7.92 1.42
N ILE A 154 3.84 7.86 0.54
CA ILE A 154 3.09 9.04 0.09
C ILE A 154 1.83 9.31 0.89
N SER A 155 1.20 8.32 1.54
CA SER A 155 -0.01 8.55 2.35
C SER A 155 0.31 8.94 3.81
N LEU A 156 1.53 8.67 4.30
CA LEU A 156 2.02 9.01 5.65
C LEU A 156 2.40 10.48 5.92
N PRO A 157 3.02 11.23 4.99
CA PRO A 157 3.54 12.57 5.26
C PRO A 157 2.45 13.57 5.62
N VAL A 158 1.18 13.16 5.49
CA VAL A 158 0.02 13.79 6.10
C VAL A 158 0.24 14.09 7.60
N GLY A 159 1.08 13.37 8.35
CA GLY A 159 1.32 13.69 9.77
C GLY A 159 2.71 14.22 10.14
N LEU A 160 3.74 14.16 9.29
CA LEU A 160 5.12 14.51 9.69
C LEU A 160 5.66 15.80 9.06
N GLY A 161 5.30 16.09 7.79
CA GLY A 161 5.71 17.32 7.10
C GLY A 161 4.67 18.44 7.20
N ASN A 162 3.42 18.07 7.48
CA ASN A 162 2.30 18.99 7.58
C ASN A 162 1.99 19.32 9.05
N VAL A 163 2.81 18.95 10.03
CA VAL A 163 2.56 19.33 11.45
C VAL A 163 2.34 20.83 11.56
N SER A 164 3.07 21.64 10.79
CA SER A 164 2.86 23.09 10.71
C SER A 164 1.55 23.49 10.01
N ASP A 165 1.13 22.75 8.98
CA ASP A 165 -0.13 22.99 8.24
C ASP A 165 -1.36 22.48 9.02
N TYR A 166 -1.21 21.47 9.86
CA TYR A 166 -2.22 20.98 10.78
C TYR A 166 -2.25 21.79 12.07
N ALA A 167 -1.10 22.30 12.53
CA ALA A 167 -1.03 23.25 13.64
C ALA A 167 -1.59 24.62 13.24
N SER A 168 -1.34 25.09 12.01
CA SER A 168 -2.00 26.31 11.50
C SER A 168 -3.51 26.11 11.33
N ARG A 169 -3.94 24.88 11.00
CA ARG A 169 -5.34 24.46 11.04
C ARG A 169 -5.88 24.13 12.45
N ALA A 170 -5.06 24.09 13.48
CA ALA A 170 -5.61 24.05 14.84
C ALA A 170 -6.21 25.42 15.23
N ASN A 171 -5.70 26.49 14.61
CA ASN A 171 -6.01 27.88 14.93
C ASN A 171 -7.13 28.50 14.10
N HIS A 172 -7.84 27.72 13.29
CA HIS A 172 -9.02 28.18 12.54
C HIS A 172 -10.31 27.51 13.03
N LEU A 173 -11.37 28.31 13.17
CA LEU A 173 -12.72 27.87 13.45
C LEU A 173 -13.59 28.19 12.23
N ASP A 174 -13.96 27.16 11.47
CA ASP A 174 -14.80 27.29 10.29
C ASP A 174 -16.28 27.05 10.64
N PHE A 175 -17.16 27.90 10.11
CA PHE A 175 -18.60 27.82 10.26
C PHE A 175 -19.32 28.04 8.93
N VAL A 176 -20.17 27.09 8.54
CA VAL A 176 -21.02 27.23 7.35
C VAL A 176 -22.29 28.00 7.69
N VAL A 177 -22.52 29.05 6.91
CA VAL A 177 -23.60 30.00 7.09
C VAL A 177 -24.35 30.19 5.77
N PRO A 178 -25.67 30.40 5.76
CA PRO A 178 -26.38 30.78 4.55
C PRO A 178 -25.77 32.03 3.92
N SER A 179 -25.52 32.02 2.60
CA SER A 179 -24.85 33.12 1.86
C SER A 179 -25.49 34.50 2.07
N ARG A 180 -26.79 34.52 2.38
CA ARG A 180 -27.58 35.74 2.62
C ARG A 180 -27.36 36.38 3.98
N SER A 181 -26.85 35.64 4.97
CA SER A 181 -26.65 36.10 6.35
C SER A 181 -25.18 36.14 6.75
N VAL A 182 -24.27 35.98 5.78
CA VAL A 182 -22.81 35.94 6.01
C VAL A 182 -22.33 37.26 6.60
N ASP A 183 -22.74 38.39 6.01
CA ASP A 183 -22.29 39.71 6.45
C ASP A 183 -22.82 40.06 7.85
N ASP A 184 -24.10 39.74 8.12
CA ASP A 184 -24.72 39.96 9.43
C ASP A 184 -24.03 39.15 10.52
N ILE A 185 -23.77 37.87 10.27
CA ILE A 185 -23.11 36.98 11.21
C ILE A 185 -21.62 37.32 11.34
N ALA A 186 -20.94 37.72 10.26
CA ALA A 186 -19.56 38.19 10.33
C ALA A 186 -19.43 39.44 11.22
N HIS A 187 -20.38 40.37 11.12
CA HIS A 187 -20.45 41.54 12.00
C HIS A 187 -20.70 41.19 13.46
N GLU A 188 -21.58 40.22 13.72
CA GLU A 188 -21.86 39.72 15.05
C GLU A 188 -20.63 39.05 15.67
N VAL A 189 -19.96 38.16 14.93
CA VAL A 189 -18.70 37.51 15.33
C VAL A 189 -17.60 38.55 15.59
N ALA A 190 -17.45 39.55 14.71
CA ALA A 190 -16.50 40.65 14.91
C ALA A 190 -16.82 41.53 16.13
N SER A 191 -18.08 41.54 16.58
CA SER A 191 -18.46 42.22 17.82
C SER A 191 -18.07 41.40 19.06
N VAL A 192 -18.17 40.06 18.99
CA VAL A 192 -17.76 39.14 20.06
C VAL A 192 -16.25 39.22 20.26
N ILE A 193 -15.48 39.16 19.18
CA ILE A 193 -14.01 39.26 19.20
C ILE A 193 -13.56 40.53 19.91
N ARG A 194 -14.18 41.67 19.57
CA ARG A 194 -13.87 42.96 20.19
C ARG A 194 -14.29 43.04 21.66
N THR A 195 -15.41 42.44 22.02
CA THR A 195 -15.95 42.49 23.40
C THR A 195 -15.13 41.62 24.34
N GLU A 196 -14.73 40.43 23.88
CA GLU A 196 -13.95 39.45 24.63
C GLU A 196 -12.43 39.65 24.49
N ASN A 197 -12.02 40.66 23.73
CA ASN A 197 -10.63 41.01 23.45
C ASN A 197 -9.80 39.80 22.95
N LEU A 198 -10.34 39.11 21.94
CA LEU A 198 -9.71 37.95 21.29
C LEU A 198 -8.79 38.43 20.16
N ASP A 199 -7.60 37.85 20.05
CA ASP A 199 -6.67 38.11 18.94
C ASP A 199 -7.00 37.20 17.75
N ALA A 200 -8.09 37.53 17.04
CA ALA A 200 -8.62 36.72 15.97
C ALA A 200 -9.17 37.55 14.79
N ASP A 201 -8.91 37.08 13.58
CA ASP A 201 -9.45 37.63 12.34
C ASP A 201 -10.60 36.76 11.80
N VAL A 202 -11.55 37.38 11.11
CA VAL A 202 -12.69 36.70 10.48
C VAL A 202 -12.63 36.94 8.98
N GLU A 203 -12.67 35.87 8.20
CA GLU A 203 -12.72 35.95 6.74
C GLU A 203 -13.86 35.07 6.19
N ALA A 204 -14.57 35.56 5.17
CA ALA A 204 -15.57 34.79 4.45
C ALA A 204 -14.91 34.07 3.26
N THR A 205 -14.98 32.75 3.25
CA THR A 205 -14.45 31.87 2.21
C THR A 205 -15.59 31.12 1.51
N ALA A 206 -15.29 30.57 0.32
CA ALA A 206 -16.23 29.72 -0.40
C ALA A 206 -16.70 28.52 0.45
N PRO A 207 -17.95 28.06 0.30
CA PRO A 207 -18.44 26.90 1.02
C PRO A 207 -17.74 25.62 0.55
N PRO A 208 -17.85 24.53 1.32
CA PRO A 208 -17.34 23.23 0.92
C PRO A 208 -17.94 22.76 -0.42
N PHE A 209 -17.20 21.95 -1.17
CA PHE A 209 -17.56 21.56 -2.55
C PHE A 209 -18.93 20.83 -2.69
N TRP A 210 -19.48 20.30 -1.60
CA TRP A 210 -20.79 19.63 -1.57
C TRP A 210 -21.97 20.59 -1.30
N LEU A 211 -21.70 21.86 -1.01
CA LEU A 211 -22.69 22.91 -0.77
C LEU A 211 -22.68 23.89 -1.94
N GLY A 212 -23.86 24.32 -2.39
CA GLY A 212 -23.99 25.30 -3.46
C GLY A 212 -23.48 26.67 -3.02
N SER A 213 -22.50 27.22 -3.75
CA SER A 213 -21.93 28.58 -3.58
C SER A 213 -22.98 29.68 -3.53
N ASP A 214 -24.11 29.45 -4.16
CA ASP A 214 -25.18 30.44 -4.29
C ASP A 214 -26.00 30.57 -3.00
N SER A 215 -25.98 29.53 -2.16
CA SER A 215 -26.83 29.39 -0.97
C SER A 215 -26.06 29.35 0.35
N TRP A 216 -24.77 29.08 0.31
CA TRP A 216 -23.94 28.86 1.49
C TRP A 216 -22.58 29.55 1.34
N ALA A 217 -21.99 29.96 2.45
CA ALA A 217 -20.60 30.38 2.54
C ALA A 217 -19.99 29.84 3.84
N THR A 218 -18.66 29.82 3.90
CA THR A 218 -17.94 29.50 5.13
C THR A 218 -17.35 30.77 5.69
N LEU A 219 -17.52 31.01 6.98
CA LEU A 219 -16.74 32.01 7.68
C LEU A 219 -15.65 31.28 8.47
N SER A 220 -14.41 31.74 8.33
CA SER A 220 -13.23 31.19 8.99
C SER A 220 -12.76 32.23 10.01
N LEU A 221 -12.69 31.83 11.27
CA LEU A 221 -12.09 32.62 12.34
C LEU A 221 -10.67 32.09 12.60
N THR A 222 -9.64 32.90 12.37
CA THR A 222 -8.24 32.54 12.60
C THR A 222 -7.70 33.24 13.84
N THR A 223 -7.29 32.49 14.86
CA THR A 223 -6.70 33.03 16.10
C THR A 223 -5.18 33.10 16.01
N HIS A 224 -4.57 34.20 16.46
CA HIS A 224 -3.12 34.42 16.38
C HIS A 224 -2.35 34.10 17.68
N GLY A 225 -3.04 33.77 18.78
CA GLY A 225 -2.42 33.43 20.07
C GLY A 225 -2.33 31.93 20.41
N PRO A 226 -2.08 31.58 21.70
CA PRO A 226 -1.87 30.21 22.15
C PRO A 226 -3.17 29.37 22.12
N ASP A 227 -3.07 28.03 22.03
CA ASP A 227 -4.21 27.09 21.88
C ASP A 227 -5.43 27.38 22.77
N SER A 228 -5.20 27.89 23.98
CA SER A 228 -6.25 28.32 24.93
C SER A 228 -7.17 29.44 24.43
N GLU A 229 -6.73 30.26 23.47
CA GLU A 229 -7.54 31.34 22.88
C GLU A 229 -8.63 30.81 21.96
N ILE A 230 -8.39 29.69 21.28
CA ILE A 230 -9.40 29.03 20.44
C ILE A 230 -10.52 28.48 21.31
N ASP A 231 -10.18 27.87 22.44
CA ASP A 231 -11.17 27.38 23.41
C ASP A 231 -11.97 28.53 24.03
N ARG A 232 -11.33 29.69 24.25
CA ARG A 232 -11.99 30.91 24.72
C ARG A 232 -12.92 31.49 23.65
N ALA A 233 -12.45 31.60 22.41
CA ALA A 233 -13.24 32.05 21.27
C ALA A 233 -14.45 31.13 21.05
N ARG A 234 -14.26 29.81 21.11
CA ARG A 234 -15.33 28.82 21.03
C ARG A 234 -16.37 29.04 22.13
N THR A 235 -15.92 29.25 23.36
CA THR A 235 -16.81 29.45 24.51
C THR A 235 -17.61 30.75 24.36
N ALA A 236 -16.97 31.84 23.95
CA ALA A 236 -17.61 33.13 23.73
C ALA A 236 -18.67 33.09 22.61
N LEU A 237 -18.34 32.47 21.48
CA LEU A 237 -19.27 32.31 20.35
C LEU A 237 -20.47 31.42 20.73
N THR A 238 -20.21 30.35 21.49
CA THR A 238 -21.28 29.48 22.00
C THR A 238 -22.22 30.23 22.95
N ALA A 239 -21.68 31.09 23.81
CA ALA A 239 -22.47 31.85 24.78
C ALA A 239 -23.43 32.86 24.14
N GLN A 240 -23.08 33.40 22.97
CA GLN A 240 -23.90 34.40 22.27
C GLN A 240 -24.97 33.81 21.35
N GLY A 241 -25.13 32.48 21.31
CA GLY A 241 -26.13 31.90 20.43
C GLY A 241 -25.67 31.84 18.95
N LEU A 242 -24.39 32.11 18.69
CA LEU A 242 -23.73 31.89 17.40
C LEU A 242 -23.28 30.42 17.26
N TRP A 243 -24.23 29.50 17.43
CA TRP A 243 -24.03 28.04 17.33
C TRP A 243 -24.64 27.55 16.02
N GLY A 244 -23.79 27.11 15.10
CA GLY A 244 -24.17 26.40 13.90
C GLY A 244 -23.93 24.88 14.04
N PRO A 245 -24.51 24.06 13.14
CA PRO A 245 -24.27 22.60 13.09
C PRO A 245 -22.79 22.20 12.87
N GLU A 246 -21.90 23.17 12.64
CA GLU A 246 -20.52 22.95 12.27
C GLU A 246 -19.59 23.79 13.16
N LEU A 247 -19.52 23.44 14.45
CA LEU A 247 -18.29 23.66 15.22
C LEU A 247 -17.28 22.61 14.75
N ARG A 248 -16.65 22.87 13.61
CA ARG A 248 -15.72 21.95 12.92
C ARG A 248 -14.37 21.85 13.66
N LEU A 249 -14.39 21.18 14.81
CA LEU A 249 -13.26 20.34 15.23
C LEU A 249 -13.30 18.97 14.53
N SER A 250 -14.41 18.67 13.83
CA SER A 250 -14.79 17.32 13.40
C SER A 250 -14.24 16.85 12.06
N ASP A 251 -13.63 17.74 11.27
CA ASP A 251 -13.01 17.34 10.00
C ASP A 251 -11.49 17.12 10.13
N ASP A 252 -10.86 17.59 11.21
CA ASP A 252 -9.41 17.39 11.43
C ASP A 252 -9.04 16.53 12.66
N LEU A 253 -9.83 16.46 13.75
CA LEU A 253 -9.44 15.59 14.88
C LEU A 253 -9.48 14.09 14.56
N PRO A 254 -10.58 13.54 14.00
CA PRO A 254 -10.60 12.14 13.60
C PRO A 254 -9.57 11.86 12.49
N THR A 255 -9.32 12.83 11.62
CA THR A 255 -8.39 12.70 10.49
C THR A 255 -6.95 12.71 10.97
N VAL A 256 -6.56 13.62 11.86
CA VAL A 256 -5.22 13.69 12.48
C VAL A 256 -4.96 12.44 13.32
N TRP A 257 -5.92 11.98 14.13
CA TRP A 257 -5.72 10.79 14.98
C TRP A 257 -5.72 9.50 14.15
N MET A 258 -6.58 9.38 13.13
CA MET A 258 -6.57 8.24 12.20
C MET A 258 -5.33 8.22 11.32
N VAL A 259 -4.81 9.40 10.94
CA VAL A 259 -3.53 9.53 10.23
C VAL A 259 -2.37 9.20 11.17
N GLN A 260 -2.37 9.67 12.41
CA GLN A 260 -1.29 9.43 13.37
C GLN A 260 -1.22 7.97 13.82
N ASP A 261 -2.37 7.35 14.12
CA ASP A 261 -2.45 5.90 14.34
C ASP A 261 -2.10 5.13 13.07
N GLY A 262 -2.58 5.59 11.92
CA GLY A 262 -2.20 5.06 10.60
C GLY A 262 -0.69 5.10 10.38
N ILE A 263 -0.01 6.15 10.85
CA ILE A 263 1.44 6.31 10.75
C ILE A 263 2.17 5.31 11.63
N ILE A 264 1.78 5.21 12.91
CA ILE A 264 2.40 4.28 13.85
C ILE A 264 2.20 2.84 13.38
N VAL A 265 0.97 2.49 12.98
CA VAL A 265 0.62 1.16 12.47
C VAL A 265 1.43 0.85 11.22
N SER A 266 1.55 1.79 10.29
CA SER A 266 2.30 1.61 9.05
C SER A 266 3.81 1.49 9.24
N LEU A 267 4.41 2.31 10.12
CA LEU A 267 5.83 2.24 10.47
C LEU A 267 6.19 0.88 11.07
N LEU A 268 5.25 0.23 11.75
CA LEU A 268 5.41 -1.10 12.33
C LEU A 268 5.09 -2.22 11.33
N LEU A 269 4.07 -2.04 10.48
CA LEU A 269 3.66 -3.05 9.50
C LEU A 269 4.61 -3.16 8.31
N ILE A 270 5.20 -2.06 7.80
CA ILE A 270 6.10 -2.14 6.63
C ILE A 270 7.33 -3.02 6.92
N PRO A 271 8.10 -2.81 8.01
CA PRO A 271 9.25 -3.64 8.30
C PRO A 271 8.86 -5.10 8.47
N ILE A 272 7.74 -5.38 9.16
CA ILE A 272 7.25 -6.74 9.37
C ILE A 272 6.86 -7.39 8.02
N ALA A 273 6.08 -6.69 7.19
CA ALA A 273 5.68 -7.18 5.88
C ALA A 273 6.89 -7.42 4.97
N ALA A 274 7.89 -6.53 5.00
CA ALA A 274 9.14 -6.70 4.28
C ALA A 274 9.91 -7.94 4.76
N LEU A 275 10.05 -8.14 6.08
CA LEU A 275 10.69 -9.32 6.66
C LEU A 275 9.98 -10.63 6.29
N VAL A 276 8.64 -10.65 6.37
CA VAL A 276 7.84 -11.82 5.97
C VAL A 276 7.97 -12.09 4.48
N ALA A 277 7.96 -11.06 3.64
CA ALA A 277 8.18 -11.18 2.21
C ALA A 277 9.57 -11.74 1.87
N LEU A 278 10.61 -11.26 2.56
CA LEU A 278 11.99 -11.74 2.39
C LEU A 278 12.14 -13.18 2.83
N ALA A 279 11.62 -13.55 4.00
CA ALA A 279 11.64 -14.93 4.47
C ALA A 279 10.94 -15.85 3.45
N SER A 280 9.78 -15.44 2.94
CA SER A 280 9.04 -16.17 1.91
C SER A 280 9.84 -16.31 0.60
N MET A 281 10.51 -15.23 0.18
CA MET A 281 11.36 -15.22 -1.02
C MET A 281 12.58 -16.14 -0.86
N VAL A 282 13.24 -16.10 0.31
CA VAL A 282 14.39 -16.97 0.61
C VAL A 282 13.97 -18.44 0.57
N ILE A 283 12.90 -18.79 1.29
CA ILE A 283 12.37 -20.15 1.33
C ILE A 283 11.98 -20.62 -0.08
N GLY A 284 11.25 -19.81 -0.84
CA GLY A 284 10.83 -20.15 -2.20
C GLY A 284 11.99 -20.33 -3.18
N THR A 285 13.08 -19.57 -2.98
CA THR A 285 14.28 -19.69 -3.81
C THR A 285 15.08 -20.94 -3.45
N VAL A 286 15.29 -21.20 -2.16
CA VAL A 286 15.98 -22.41 -1.67
C VAL A 286 15.23 -23.67 -2.10
N ALA A 287 13.90 -23.70 -1.94
CA ALA A 287 13.07 -24.83 -2.39
C ALA A 287 13.25 -25.10 -3.89
N ARG A 288 13.26 -24.05 -4.72
CA ARG A 288 13.49 -24.19 -6.17
C ARG A 288 14.87 -24.76 -6.49
N ILE A 289 15.91 -24.35 -5.76
CA ILE A 289 17.27 -24.87 -5.93
C ILE A 289 17.29 -26.38 -5.65
N LEU A 290 16.66 -26.78 -4.55
CA LEU A 290 16.58 -28.18 -4.14
C LEU A 290 15.78 -29.02 -5.15
N ASP A 291 14.66 -28.49 -5.66
CA ASP A 291 13.84 -29.15 -6.68
C ASP A 291 14.57 -29.30 -8.01
N GLN A 292 15.42 -28.32 -8.38
CA GLN A 292 16.14 -28.30 -9.66
C GLN A 292 17.53 -28.94 -9.60
N ARG A 293 17.96 -29.48 -8.44
CA ARG A 293 19.31 -30.03 -8.23
C ARG A 293 19.75 -31.00 -9.34
N GLY A 294 18.86 -31.88 -9.80
CA GLY A 294 19.16 -32.88 -10.83
C GLY A 294 19.41 -32.26 -12.21
N SER A 295 18.70 -31.17 -12.53
CA SER A 295 18.91 -30.43 -13.77
C SER A 295 20.19 -29.59 -13.75
N LEU A 296 20.54 -29.04 -12.58
CA LEU A 296 21.80 -28.31 -12.38
C LEU A 296 23.00 -29.27 -12.49
N LEU A 297 22.86 -30.48 -11.96
CA LEU A 297 23.81 -31.58 -12.10
C LEU A 297 24.03 -32.01 -13.55
N ALA A 298 22.95 -32.22 -14.30
CA ALA A 298 23.07 -32.58 -15.71
C ALA A 298 23.77 -31.47 -16.52
N LEU A 299 23.54 -30.21 -16.17
CA LEU A 299 24.22 -29.06 -16.79
C LEU A 299 25.70 -28.97 -16.43
N SER A 300 26.09 -29.24 -15.18
CA SER A 300 27.50 -29.28 -14.79
C SER A 300 28.24 -30.44 -15.48
N LEU A 301 27.62 -31.62 -15.54
CA LEU A 301 28.16 -32.80 -16.24
C LEU A 301 28.29 -32.58 -17.76
N SER A 302 27.47 -31.69 -18.35
CA SER A 302 27.59 -31.29 -19.75
C SER A 302 28.73 -30.30 -20.03
N GLY A 303 29.53 -29.94 -19.01
CA GLY A 303 30.67 -29.01 -19.13
C GLY A 303 30.31 -27.53 -18.98
N THR A 304 29.11 -27.20 -18.49
CA THR A 304 28.74 -25.80 -18.25
C THR A 304 29.53 -25.25 -17.06
N PRO A 305 30.28 -24.14 -17.21
CA PRO A 305 31.09 -23.61 -16.12
C PRO A 305 30.19 -23.16 -14.94
N GLN A 306 30.54 -23.57 -13.72
CA GLN A 306 29.79 -23.26 -12.50
C GLN A 306 29.59 -21.74 -12.29
N SER A 307 30.58 -20.94 -12.68
CA SER A 307 30.51 -19.47 -12.62
C SER A 307 29.38 -18.89 -13.47
N LEU A 308 29.04 -19.52 -14.60
CA LEU A 308 27.93 -19.12 -15.46
C LEU A 308 26.59 -19.47 -14.82
N LEU A 309 26.46 -20.64 -14.19
CA LEU A 309 25.24 -21.06 -13.50
C LEU A 309 24.92 -20.12 -12.33
N ILE A 310 25.93 -19.76 -11.52
CA ILE A 310 25.78 -18.80 -10.42
C ILE A 310 25.37 -17.42 -10.96
N ALA A 311 25.98 -16.97 -12.07
CA ALA A 311 25.65 -15.69 -12.69
C ALA A 311 24.22 -15.65 -13.27
N VAL A 312 23.76 -16.75 -13.85
CA VAL A 312 22.37 -16.90 -14.36
C VAL A 312 21.39 -16.81 -13.21
N GLN A 313 21.66 -17.56 -12.14
CA GLN A 313 20.78 -17.62 -10.98
C GLN A 313 20.65 -16.29 -10.25
N ARG A 314 21.76 -15.58 -10.05
CA ARG A 314 21.73 -14.22 -9.48
C ARG A 314 20.88 -13.27 -10.32
N ARG A 315 20.99 -13.34 -11.65
CA ARG A 315 20.16 -12.53 -12.56
C ARG A 315 18.69 -12.93 -12.51
N GLU A 316 18.40 -14.22 -12.38
CA GLU A 316 17.04 -14.75 -12.26
C GLU A 316 16.34 -14.29 -10.97
N ILE A 317 17.09 -14.01 -9.91
CA ILE A 317 16.56 -13.53 -8.63
C ILE A 317 16.48 -11.99 -8.60
N ILE A 318 17.60 -11.32 -8.89
CA ILE A 318 17.71 -9.87 -8.69
C ILE A 318 16.87 -9.08 -9.71
N LEU A 319 16.91 -9.46 -11.00
CA LEU A 319 16.24 -8.68 -12.05
C LEU A 319 14.73 -8.59 -11.89
N PRO A 320 13.98 -9.70 -11.75
CA PRO A 320 12.53 -9.61 -11.55
C PRO A 320 12.18 -8.95 -10.23
N THR A 321 12.97 -9.15 -9.17
CA THR A 321 12.72 -8.52 -7.86
C THR A 321 12.84 -7.02 -7.90
N VAL A 322 13.94 -6.49 -8.46
CA VAL A 322 14.16 -5.05 -8.57
C VAL A 322 13.11 -4.42 -9.49
N LEU A 323 12.80 -5.05 -10.63
CA LEU A 323 11.80 -4.52 -11.56
C LEU A 323 10.40 -4.52 -10.94
N LEU A 324 9.97 -5.62 -10.34
CA LEU A 324 8.64 -5.73 -9.75
C LEU A 324 8.52 -4.84 -8.52
N ALA A 325 9.55 -4.75 -7.68
CA ALA A 325 9.57 -3.82 -6.56
C ALA A 325 9.46 -2.38 -7.06
N GLY A 326 10.19 -1.99 -8.11
CA GLY A 326 10.10 -0.66 -8.70
C GLY A 326 8.71 -0.34 -9.27
N VAL A 327 8.17 -1.23 -10.09
CA VAL A 327 6.81 -1.09 -10.65
C VAL A 327 5.76 -1.03 -9.53
N ALA A 328 5.89 -1.88 -8.52
CA ALA A 328 5.00 -1.92 -7.38
C ALA A 328 5.06 -0.64 -6.54
N SER A 329 6.27 -0.14 -6.25
CA SER A 329 6.47 1.12 -5.54
C SER A 329 5.84 2.30 -6.28
N ILE A 330 6.04 2.39 -7.60
CA ILE A 330 5.41 3.44 -8.44
C ILE A 330 3.89 3.31 -8.40
N ALA A 331 3.35 2.10 -8.51
CA ALA A 331 1.92 1.85 -8.40
C ALA A 331 1.37 2.21 -7.01
N GLY A 332 2.14 1.93 -5.95
CA GLY A 332 1.83 2.33 -4.57
C GLY A 332 1.79 3.84 -4.44
N ILE A 333 2.83 4.55 -4.91
CA ILE A 333 2.91 6.02 -4.91
C ILE A 333 1.72 6.61 -5.68
N ALA A 334 1.42 6.11 -6.89
CA ALA A 334 0.28 6.59 -7.67
C ALA A 334 -1.06 6.34 -6.95
N SER A 335 -1.20 5.20 -6.28
CA SER A 335 -2.38 4.89 -5.48
C SER A 335 -2.53 5.83 -4.29
N GLY A 336 -1.46 6.05 -3.52
CA GLY A 336 -1.51 6.92 -2.35
C GLY A 336 -1.68 8.40 -2.73
N ALA A 337 -1.13 8.84 -3.87
CA ALA A 337 -1.34 10.20 -4.40
C ALA A 337 -2.82 10.48 -4.71
N SER A 338 -3.61 9.46 -5.07
CA SER A 338 -5.05 9.62 -5.34
C SER A 338 -5.86 10.06 -4.11
N LEU A 339 -5.30 9.92 -2.90
CA LEU A 339 -5.91 10.45 -1.68
C LEU A 339 -5.83 11.98 -1.60
N GLY A 340 -5.11 12.66 -2.49
CA GLY A 340 -5.15 14.13 -2.60
C GLY A 340 -4.47 14.90 -1.47
N VAL A 341 -3.76 14.24 -0.56
CA VAL A 341 -3.35 14.85 0.73
C VAL A 341 -1.94 15.46 0.73
N VAL A 342 -1.06 15.15 -0.24
CA VAL A 342 0.34 15.64 -0.20
C VAL A 342 1.00 15.77 -1.56
N ASN A 343 1.85 16.79 -1.70
CA ASN A 343 2.73 16.97 -2.84
C ASN A 343 3.76 15.82 -2.91
N PRO A 344 3.84 15.04 -4.02
CA PRO A 344 4.80 13.95 -4.18
C PRO A 344 6.27 14.42 -4.12
N LEU A 345 6.53 15.72 -4.33
CA LEU A 345 7.85 16.32 -4.26
C LEU A 345 8.22 16.82 -2.86
N ASN A 346 7.40 16.54 -1.83
CA ASN A 346 7.72 16.90 -0.45
C ASN A 346 9.00 16.15 0.02
N PRO A 347 10.00 16.84 0.60
CA PRO A 347 11.23 16.22 1.06
C PRO A 347 11.02 15.12 2.13
N TYR A 348 9.99 15.23 2.97
CA TYR A 348 9.65 14.19 3.96
C TYR A 348 9.16 12.91 3.28
N THR A 349 8.28 13.02 2.29
CA THR A 349 7.84 11.90 1.44
C THR A 349 9.02 11.22 0.77
N LEU A 350 9.92 12.01 0.18
CA LEU A 350 11.08 11.51 -0.55
C LEU A 350 12.07 10.79 0.39
N THR A 351 12.29 11.33 1.59
CA THR A 351 13.18 10.74 2.60
C THR A 351 12.61 9.47 3.21
N THR A 352 11.32 9.42 3.55
CA THR A 352 10.66 8.19 4.03
C THR A 352 10.67 7.11 2.95
N PHE A 353 10.33 7.46 1.70
CA PHE A 353 10.38 6.53 0.57
C PHE A 353 11.81 6.00 0.34
N ALA A 354 12.80 6.88 0.32
CA ALA A 354 14.20 6.50 0.19
C ALA A 354 14.65 5.59 1.33
N GLY A 355 14.27 5.89 2.57
CA GLY A 355 14.58 5.06 3.74
C GLY A 355 14.02 3.64 3.61
N VAL A 356 12.74 3.51 3.22
CA VAL A 356 12.12 2.18 3.04
C VAL A 356 12.75 1.42 1.86
N MET A 357 13.08 2.10 0.77
CA MET A 357 13.78 1.48 -0.36
C MET A 357 15.20 1.01 0.01
N VAL A 358 15.93 1.79 0.82
CA VAL A 358 17.26 1.40 1.32
C VAL A 358 17.14 0.18 2.24
N ILE A 359 16.19 0.15 3.15
CA ILE A 359 15.94 -1.01 4.01
C ILE A 359 15.60 -2.24 3.16
N GLY A 360 14.71 -2.11 2.18
CA GLY A 360 14.37 -3.19 1.26
C GLY A 360 15.57 -3.69 0.46
N ALA A 361 16.43 -2.79 -0.02
CA ALA A 361 17.65 -3.12 -0.74
C ALA A 361 18.67 -3.85 0.15
N ILE A 362 18.91 -3.36 1.37
CA ILE A 362 19.80 -4.01 2.35
C ILE A 362 19.30 -5.43 2.63
N ALA A 363 18.00 -5.58 2.83
CA ALA A 363 17.42 -6.85 3.18
C ALA A 363 17.46 -7.86 2.00
N LEU A 364 17.33 -7.38 0.76
CA LEU A 364 17.57 -8.19 -0.44
C LEU A 364 19.04 -8.62 -0.57
N LEU A 365 19.98 -7.73 -0.24
CA LEU A 365 21.42 -8.06 -0.24
C LEU A 365 21.75 -9.10 0.83
N LEU A 366 21.19 -8.97 2.03
CA LEU A 366 21.32 -9.96 3.10
C LEU A 366 20.76 -11.32 2.67
N ALA A 367 19.63 -11.34 1.96
CA ALA A 367 19.08 -12.56 1.38
C ALA A 367 20.05 -13.24 0.38
N ASP A 368 20.66 -12.48 -0.55
CA ASP A 368 21.66 -13.04 -1.49
C ASP A 368 22.88 -13.63 -0.74
N LEU A 369 23.35 -12.95 0.31
CA LEU A 369 24.45 -13.44 1.14
C LEU A 369 24.12 -14.74 1.87
N THR A 370 22.89 -14.88 2.38
CA THR A 370 22.44 -16.11 3.07
C THR A 370 22.27 -17.30 2.12
N MET A 371 21.98 -17.06 0.84
CA MET A 371 21.83 -18.12 -0.17
C MET A 371 23.18 -18.65 -0.68
N ARG A 372 24.22 -17.83 -0.66
CA ARG A 372 25.57 -18.19 -1.12
C ARG A 372 26.13 -19.48 -0.51
N PRO A 373 26.14 -19.68 0.83
CA PRO A 373 26.68 -20.90 1.43
C PRO A 373 25.86 -22.15 1.09
N VAL A 374 24.56 -22.01 0.83
CA VAL A 374 23.71 -23.13 0.38
C VAL A 374 24.11 -23.55 -1.04
N LEU A 375 24.37 -22.59 -1.92
CA LEU A 375 24.85 -22.85 -3.28
C LEU A 375 26.24 -23.49 -3.27
N GLU A 376 27.15 -22.98 -2.44
CA GLU A 376 28.49 -23.55 -2.29
C GLU A 376 28.43 -24.99 -1.78
N ARG A 377 27.64 -25.27 -0.73
CA ARG A 377 27.47 -26.65 -0.21
C ARG A 377 26.84 -27.59 -1.21
N VAL A 378 25.80 -27.15 -1.93
CA VAL A 378 25.20 -27.96 -2.99
C VAL A 378 26.19 -28.17 -4.12
N SER A 379 27.11 -27.25 -4.40
CA SER A 379 28.14 -27.47 -5.43
C SER A 379 29.31 -28.35 -4.98
N THR A 380 29.70 -28.33 -3.69
CA THR A 380 30.81 -29.13 -3.15
C THR A 380 30.41 -30.58 -2.87
N ASP A 381 29.19 -30.82 -2.39
CA ASP A 381 28.63 -32.18 -2.24
C ASP A 381 28.51 -32.90 -3.61
N LEU A 382 28.55 -32.14 -4.72
CA LEU A 382 28.60 -32.68 -6.08
C LEU A 382 30.02 -33.03 -6.53
N SER A 383 31.05 -32.32 -6.05
CA SER A 383 32.46 -32.65 -6.36
C SER A 383 33.02 -33.78 -5.52
N GLU A 384 32.46 -34.06 -4.34
CA GLU A 384 32.91 -35.15 -3.45
C GLU A 384 32.31 -36.53 -3.80
N ARG A 385 31.32 -36.57 -4.71
CA ARG A 385 30.72 -37.82 -5.21
C ARG A 385 31.28 -38.29 -6.56
N GLU A 386 32.17 -37.51 -7.15
CA GLU A 386 33.09 -37.92 -8.22
C GLU A 386 34.35 -38.53 -7.62
#